data_AF-A0A967LKC4-F1
#
_entry.id   AF-A0A967LKC4-F1
#
_cell.length_a   1.000
_cell.length_b   1.000
_cell.length_c   1.000
_cell.angle_alpha   90.00
_cell.angle_beta   90.00
_cell.angle_gamma   90.00
#
_symmetry.space_group_name_H-M   'P 1'
#
loop_
_entity.id
_entity.type
_entity.pdbx_description
1 polymer ?
#
loop_
_entity_poly.entity_id
_entity_poly.type
_entity_poly.pdbx_seq_one_letter_code
_entity_poly.pdbx_strand_id
1 'polypeptide(L)'
;VFVRFARGAYVSVSRSLGRNAALTLAYRPELTELQRASELTFCVNFLACAENIEELSDALSEPHWLSPLTLSYTMDRTDALFTPSRGYILRADLEYASRSTGSDFAYTRLLGEGSAYMGEPEGLILAARVRGGIGWPHEGVSGIGLNPQKRFFAGGPNSVRGFDQYRLGPTLLGIDAVPWLVDGDDPATERADGAGCTAAAVNAGSCDAGMLASGLFDLRPSGGEVLLEGNLELRFPIPVLSGRVRGAAFVDAGQVWTSRDDVALAGVVTTPGVGLRYYSPIGPIRLDAAFNPRGPESLRVITTQVASCKAGQPSCERVQYREPRDFLTNTDDVTLLNPRVVYGSSLDEIDSVSDFFRRFKLHFSIGQAF
;
A
#
# COMPACT_ATOMS: atom_id res chain seq x y z
N VAL A 1 -6.02 -3.19 -11.09
CA VAL A 1 -5.70 -4.47 -10.41
C VAL A 1 -4.95 -5.33 -11.42
N PHE A 2 -3.68 -5.65 -11.20
CA PHE A 2 -2.89 -6.49 -12.12
C PHE A 2 -2.95 -7.96 -11.70
N VAL A 3 -2.83 -8.88 -12.65
CA VAL A 3 -2.65 -10.30 -12.37
C VAL A 3 -1.20 -10.65 -12.65
N ARG A 4 -0.47 -11.01 -11.60
CA ARG A 4 0.90 -11.51 -11.71
C ARG A 4 0.86 -13.01 -11.95
N PHE A 5 1.53 -13.47 -13.00
CA PHE A 5 1.90 -14.88 -13.14
C PHE A 5 3.37 -15.02 -12.81
N ALA A 6 3.69 -15.94 -11.90
CA ALA A 6 5.07 -16.24 -11.54
C ALA A 6 5.26 -17.75 -11.50
N ARG A 7 6.35 -18.22 -12.11
CA ARG A 7 6.76 -19.61 -12.12
C ARG A 7 8.22 -19.66 -11.69
N GLY A 8 8.53 -20.48 -10.70
CA GLY A 8 9.88 -20.48 -10.14
C GLY A 8 10.17 -21.67 -9.27
N ALA A 9 11.35 -21.62 -8.65
CA ALA A 9 11.79 -22.58 -7.66
C ALA A 9 12.15 -21.84 -6.36
N TYR A 10 12.11 -22.57 -5.25
CA TYR A 10 12.55 -22.07 -3.96
C TYR A 10 13.47 -23.09 -3.31
N VAL A 11 14.74 -22.72 -3.17
CA VAL A 11 15.76 -23.56 -2.54
C VAL A 11 16.27 -22.81 -1.32
N SER A 12 16.26 -23.44 -0.15
CA SER A 12 16.76 -22.83 1.08
C SER A 12 17.55 -23.81 1.93
N VAL A 13 18.61 -23.30 2.55
CA VAL A 13 19.40 -24.00 3.57
C VAL A 13 19.29 -23.21 4.86
N SER A 14 18.86 -23.87 5.93
CA SER A 14 18.75 -23.25 7.25
C SER A 14 19.71 -23.91 8.23
N ARG A 15 20.39 -23.08 9.02
CA ARG A 15 21.28 -23.49 10.10
C ARG A 15 20.78 -22.92 11.42
N SER A 16 20.53 -23.81 12.38
CA SER A 16 20.31 -23.39 13.77
C SER A 16 21.62 -22.84 14.35
N LEU A 17 21.57 -21.62 14.89
CA LEU A 17 22.70 -20.94 15.52
C LEU A 17 22.68 -21.06 17.05
N GLY A 18 21.61 -21.64 17.61
CA GLY A 18 21.42 -21.79 19.05
C GLY A 18 19.95 -22.05 19.39
N ARG A 19 19.61 -21.91 20.68
CA ARG A 19 18.21 -22.03 21.12
C ARG A 19 17.36 -20.96 20.44
N ASN A 20 16.39 -21.40 19.64
CA ASN A 20 15.41 -20.58 18.94
C ASN A 20 16.02 -19.47 18.06
N ALA A 21 17.21 -19.70 17.50
CA ALA A 21 17.85 -18.80 16.56
C ALA A 21 18.26 -19.57 15.30
N ALA A 22 17.86 -19.08 14.13
CA ALA A 22 18.16 -19.69 12.86
C ALA A 22 18.66 -18.66 11.85
N LEU A 23 19.57 -19.11 10.99
CA LEU A 23 20.04 -18.38 9.82
C LEU A 23 19.67 -19.19 8.58
N THR A 24 18.94 -18.59 7.66
CA THR A 24 18.47 -19.22 6.44
C THR A 24 19.02 -18.49 5.24
N LEU A 25 19.71 -19.22 4.35
CA LEU A 25 20.07 -18.74 3.02
C LEU A 25 19.08 -19.34 2.02
N ALA A 26 18.43 -18.50 1.22
CA ALA A 26 17.46 -18.93 0.23
C ALA A 26 17.75 -18.32 -1.15
N TYR A 27 17.55 -19.09 -2.20
CA TYR A 27 17.59 -18.65 -3.59
C TYR A 27 16.23 -18.92 -4.24
N ARG A 28 15.66 -17.90 -4.87
CA ARG A 28 14.30 -17.95 -5.42
C ARG A 28 14.26 -17.43 -6.86
N PRO A 29 14.70 -18.20 -7.85
CA PRO A 29 14.55 -17.83 -9.25
C PRO A 29 13.08 -17.92 -9.66
N GLU A 30 12.51 -16.79 -10.09
CA GLU A 30 11.14 -16.69 -10.58
C GLU A 30 11.11 -15.99 -11.93
N LEU A 31 10.52 -16.66 -12.92
CA LEU A 31 10.07 -16.02 -14.16
C LEU A 31 8.70 -15.41 -13.89
N THR A 32 8.61 -14.09 -13.98
CA THR A 32 7.42 -13.31 -13.67
C THR A 32 6.96 -12.53 -14.90
N GLU A 33 5.66 -12.43 -15.07
CA GLU A 33 5.01 -11.59 -16.08
C GLU A 33 3.79 -10.90 -15.44
N LEU A 34 3.47 -9.71 -15.91
CA LEU A 34 2.30 -8.96 -15.46
C LEU A 34 1.26 -8.95 -16.59
N GLN A 35 0.35 -9.93 -16.58
CA GLN A 35 -0.77 -9.93 -17.53
C GLN A 35 -1.80 -8.88 -17.13
N ARG A 36 -2.21 -8.05 -18.11
CA ARG A 36 -3.06 -6.86 -17.90
C ARG A 36 -2.43 -5.78 -17.03
N ALA A 37 -1.11 -5.68 -16.99
CA ALA A 37 -0.47 -4.42 -16.65
C ALA A 37 -0.40 -3.60 -17.93
N SER A 38 -1.43 -2.83 -18.22
CA SER A 38 -1.31 -1.76 -19.18
C SER A 38 -0.47 -0.63 -18.61
N GLU A 39 -0.16 0.40 -19.40
CA GLU A 39 0.54 1.62 -18.98
C GLU A 39 0.00 2.18 -17.63
N LEU A 40 -1.29 1.89 -17.31
CA LEU A 40 -1.96 2.09 -16.01
C LEU A 40 -1.11 1.68 -14.83
N THR A 41 -0.60 0.46 -14.86
CA THR A 41 0.09 -0.15 -13.71
C THR A 41 1.47 0.48 -13.53
N PHE A 42 2.06 0.97 -14.62
CA PHE A 42 3.38 1.59 -14.66
C PHE A 42 3.36 3.02 -14.13
N CYS A 43 2.47 3.88 -14.63
CA CYS A 43 2.36 5.24 -14.10
C CYS A 43 1.84 5.25 -12.63
N VAL A 44 0.97 4.30 -12.26
CA VAL A 44 0.46 4.19 -10.88
C VAL A 44 1.47 3.68 -9.86
N ASN A 45 2.11 2.53 -10.11
CA ASN A 45 2.93 1.88 -9.08
C ASN A 45 4.38 2.38 -9.07
N PHE A 46 4.82 3.05 -10.13
CA PHE A 46 6.23 3.40 -10.33
C PHE A 46 6.46 4.90 -10.32
N LEU A 47 5.41 5.73 -10.25
CA LEU A 47 5.47 7.18 -10.34
C LEU A 47 6.19 7.72 -11.59
N ALA A 48 6.45 6.84 -12.56
CA ALA A 48 7.15 7.08 -13.80
C ALA A 48 6.11 7.41 -14.89
N CYS A 49 5.63 8.65 -14.85
CA CYS A 49 4.73 9.21 -15.86
C CYS A 49 5.51 10.24 -16.70
N ALA A 50 6.64 9.81 -17.25
CA ALA A 50 7.53 10.63 -18.07
C ALA A 50 8.12 9.79 -19.21
N GLU A 51 8.50 10.49 -20.29
CA GLU A 51 8.90 10.17 -21.68
C GLU A 51 9.29 8.72 -22.13
N ASN A 52 9.50 7.75 -21.24
CA ASN A 52 9.96 6.38 -21.54
C ASN A 52 8.99 5.29 -21.00
N ILE A 53 7.68 5.55 -20.99
CA ILE A 53 6.67 4.58 -20.53
C ILE A 53 6.70 3.29 -21.35
N GLU A 54 7.02 3.35 -22.64
CA GLU A 54 7.09 2.18 -23.53
C GLU A 54 8.20 1.21 -23.08
N GLU A 55 9.44 1.68 -22.88
CA GLU A 55 10.58 0.85 -22.44
C GLU A 55 10.34 0.25 -21.04
N LEU A 56 9.68 1.02 -20.17
CA LEU A 56 9.25 0.60 -18.85
C LEU A 56 8.18 -0.50 -18.92
N SER A 57 7.16 -0.27 -19.76
CA SER A 57 6.04 -1.18 -19.99
C SER A 57 6.55 -2.53 -20.50
N ASP A 58 7.43 -2.50 -21.50
CA ASP A 58 8.00 -3.71 -22.10
C ASP A 58 8.83 -4.49 -21.07
N ALA A 59 9.68 -3.82 -20.29
CA ALA A 59 10.56 -4.48 -19.30
C ALA A 59 9.84 -5.27 -18.20
N LEU A 60 8.54 -5.03 -17.94
CA LEU A 60 7.79 -5.77 -16.92
C LEU A 60 6.54 -6.49 -17.44
N SER A 61 6.03 -6.10 -18.62
CA SER A 61 4.97 -6.82 -19.31
C SER A 61 5.52 -8.06 -20.00
N GLU A 62 6.75 -8.01 -20.49
CA GLU A 62 7.45 -9.19 -20.97
C GLU A 62 7.90 -10.09 -19.81
N PRO A 63 7.94 -11.42 -20.03
CA PRO A 63 8.47 -12.36 -19.04
C PRO A 63 9.91 -12.03 -18.67
N HIS A 64 10.14 -11.74 -17.39
CA HIS A 64 11.46 -11.38 -16.86
C HIS A 64 11.80 -12.18 -15.60
N TRP A 65 13.10 -12.34 -15.34
CA TRP A 65 13.64 -13.06 -14.20
C TRP A 65 13.81 -12.16 -12.98
N LEU A 66 13.12 -12.51 -11.89
CA LEU A 66 13.40 -12.04 -10.55
C LEU A 66 14.00 -13.18 -9.74
N SER A 67 15.33 -13.13 -9.55
CA SER A 67 16.11 -14.22 -8.95
C SER A 67 16.90 -13.74 -7.73
N PRO A 68 16.24 -13.34 -6.62
CA PRO A 68 16.93 -12.92 -5.41
C PRO A 68 17.59 -14.07 -4.64
N LEU A 69 18.74 -13.76 -4.07
CA LEU A 69 19.34 -14.46 -2.94
C LEU A 69 18.95 -13.75 -1.64
N THR A 70 18.43 -14.47 -0.66
CA THR A 70 17.97 -13.93 0.62
C THR A 70 18.72 -14.58 1.78
N LEU A 71 19.26 -13.76 2.67
CA LEU A 71 19.79 -14.17 3.97
C LEU A 71 18.84 -13.69 5.06
N SER A 72 18.20 -14.63 5.75
CA SER A 72 17.21 -14.38 6.80
C SER A 72 17.74 -14.85 8.15
N TYR A 73 17.76 -13.96 9.12
CA TYR A 73 18.02 -14.26 10.52
C TYR A 73 16.72 -14.17 11.31
N THR A 74 16.45 -15.16 12.15
CA THR A 74 15.30 -15.14 13.07
C THR A 74 15.73 -15.62 14.44
N MET A 75 15.31 -14.90 15.49
CA MET A 75 15.48 -15.30 16.88
C MET A 75 14.18 -15.08 17.65
N ASP A 76 13.71 -16.10 18.35
CA ASP A 76 12.52 -16.04 19.22
C ASP A 76 12.88 -16.44 20.66
N ARG A 77 12.87 -15.47 21.56
CA ARG A 77 13.11 -15.65 23.00
C ARG A 77 11.87 -15.36 23.82
N THR A 78 10.69 -15.49 23.23
CA THR A 78 9.43 -15.30 23.94
C THR A 78 9.09 -16.49 24.83
N ASP A 79 8.28 -16.22 25.84
CA ASP A 79 7.75 -17.23 26.77
C ASP A 79 6.63 -18.08 26.16
N ALA A 80 5.89 -17.55 25.18
CA ALA A 80 4.79 -18.24 24.51
C ALA A 80 4.67 -17.83 23.03
N LEU A 81 4.56 -18.81 22.14
CA LEU A 81 4.53 -18.59 20.69
C LEU A 81 3.31 -17.83 20.17
N PHE A 82 2.13 -17.94 20.82
CA PHE A 82 0.90 -17.29 20.33
C PHE A 82 0.48 -16.08 21.15
N THR A 83 0.88 -16.01 22.41
CA THR A 83 0.51 -14.95 23.35
C THR A 83 1.69 -14.52 24.24
N PRO A 84 2.77 -13.98 23.66
CA PRO A 84 3.94 -13.57 24.42
C PRO A 84 3.57 -12.57 25.51
N SER A 85 4.07 -12.81 26.72
CA SER A 85 4.01 -11.86 27.83
C SER A 85 5.38 -11.32 28.19
N ARG A 86 6.45 -12.08 27.89
CA ARG A 86 7.85 -11.71 28.15
C ARG A 86 8.76 -12.15 27.01
N GLY A 87 9.87 -11.44 26.87
CA GLY A 87 10.91 -11.77 25.90
C GLY A 87 10.77 -10.98 24.60
N TYR A 88 11.38 -11.47 23.53
CA TYR A 88 11.47 -10.73 22.28
C TYR A 88 11.60 -11.63 21.06
N ILE A 89 11.27 -11.08 19.89
CA ILE A 89 11.45 -11.68 18.57
C ILE A 89 12.29 -10.71 17.74
N LEU A 90 13.33 -11.20 17.08
CA LEU A 90 14.12 -10.46 16.10
C LEU A 90 14.05 -11.16 14.75
N ARG A 91 13.84 -10.38 13.69
CA ARG A 91 13.90 -10.82 12.30
C ARG A 91 14.72 -9.82 11.50
N ALA A 92 15.62 -10.32 10.67
CA ALA A 92 16.38 -9.49 9.75
C ALA A 92 16.54 -10.23 8.42
N ASP A 93 16.21 -9.56 7.32
CA ASP A 93 16.27 -10.10 5.97
C ASP A 93 17.15 -9.20 5.10
N LEU A 94 18.18 -9.78 4.50
CA LEU A 94 18.98 -9.18 3.44
C LEU A 94 18.66 -9.90 2.13
N GLU A 95 18.09 -9.18 1.17
CA GLU A 95 17.77 -9.67 -0.17
C GLU A 95 18.70 -8.98 -1.18
N TYR A 96 19.31 -9.76 -2.07
CA TYR A 96 20.18 -9.26 -3.14
C TYR A 96 19.80 -9.92 -4.45
N ALA A 97 19.62 -9.12 -5.50
CA ALA A 97 19.42 -9.61 -6.85
C ALA A 97 20.28 -8.79 -7.81
N SER A 98 20.81 -9.46 -8.84
CA SER A 98 21.50 -8.82 -9.97
C SER A 98 21.66 -9.83 -11.10
N ARG A 99 22.35 -9.45 -12.18
CA ARG A 99 22.74 -10.37 -13.24
C ARG A 99 23.52 -11.59 -12.72
N SER A 100 24.32 -11.43 -11.66
CA SER A 100 25.09 -12.56 -11.10
C SER A 100 24.23 -13.61 -10.40
N THR A 101 23.03 -13.25 -9.98
CA THR A 101 22.03 -14.18 -9.43
C THR A 101 21.03 -14.64 -10.49
N GLY A 102 21.25 -14.31 -11.77
CA GLY A 102 20.32 -14.63 -12.85
C GLY A 102 19.03 -13.80 -12.80
N SER A 103 19.10 -12.55 -12.31
CA SER A 103 17.98 -11.62 -12.28
C SER A 103 18.17 -10.50 -13.30
N ASP A 104 17.07 -10.07 -13.93
CA ASP A 104 17.04 -8.93 -14.86
C ASP A 104 17.06 -7.57 -14.14
N PHE A 105 16.76 -7.57 -12.84
CA PHE A 105 16.75 -6.38 -11.97
C PHE A 105 17.87 -6.46 -10.94
N ALA A 106 18.61 -5.37 -10.77
CA ALA A 106 19.69 -5.29 -9.78
C ALA A 106 19.30 -4.42 -8.59
N TYR A 107 19.21 -5.02 -7.40
CA TYR A 107 18.90 -4.32 -6.16
C TYR A 107 19.42 -5.04 -4.92
N THR A 108 19.57 -4.28 -3.83
CA THR A 108 19.69 -4.80 -2.47
C THR A 108 18.48 -4.34 -1.67
N ARG A 109 17.88 -5.20 -0.85
CA ARG A 109 16.83 -4.83 0.11
C ARG A 109 17.20 -5.33 1.50
N LEU A 110 17.09 -4.46 2.49
CA LEU A 110 17.24 -4.81 3.91
C LEU A 110 15.90 -4.57 4.60
N LEU A 111 15.44 -5.54 5.39
CA LEU A 111 14.26 -5.41 6.24
C LEU A 111 14.59 -5.94 7.63
N GLY A 112 14.36 -5.14 8.65
CA GLY A 112 14.51 -5.52 10.05
C GLY A 112 13.20 -5.36 10.81
N GLU A 113 12.95 -6.27 11.73
CA GLU A 113 11.81 -6.22 12.64
C GLU A 113 12.24 -6.72 14.02
N GLY A 114 11.89 -5.97 15.06
CA GLY A 114 12.10 -6.35 16.44
C GLY A 114 10.82 -6.13 17.24
N SER A 115 10.39 -7.15 17.97
CA SER A 115 9.24 -7.10 18.86
C SER A 115 9.66 -7.48 20.27
N ALA A 116 9.25 -6.72 21.29
CA ALA A 116 9.56 -6.99 22.68
C ALA A 116 8.30 -6.97 23.54
N TYR A 117 8.27 -7.84 24.54
CA TYR A 117 7.14 -8.04 25.45
C TYR A 117 7.63 -8.00 26.89
N MET A 118 6.92 -7.26 27.73
CA MET A 118 7.23 -7.12 29.14
C MET A 118 5.93 -7.10 29.95
N GLY A 119 5.76 -8.05 30.85
CA GLY A 119 4.58 -8.13 31.70
C GLY A 119 4.37 -9.48 32.35
N GLU A 120 3.15 -9.68 32.80
CA GLU A 120 2.69 -10.90 33.45
C GLU A 120 1.59 -11.58 32.61
N PRO A 121 1.62 -12.92 32.43
CA PRO A 121 0.63 -13.64 31.63
C PRO A 121 -0.83 -13.42 32.03
N GLU A 122 -1.10 -13.06 33.28
CA GLU A 122 -2.43 -12.75 33.82
C GLU A 122 -2.65 -11.25 34.08
N GLY A 123 -1.58 -10.45 34.03
CA GLY A 123 -1.59 -9.03 34.37
C GLY A 123 -1.49 -8.11 33.15
N LEU A 124 -0.86 -6.95 33.34
CA LEU A 124 -0.55 -6.02 32.25
C LEU A 124 0.58 -6.57 31.39
N ILE A 125 0.49 -6.35 30.07
CA ILE A 125 1.56 -6.69 29.12
C ILE A 125 1.81 -5.46 28.25
N LEU A 126 3.03 -4.93 28.31
CA LEU A 126 3.52 -3.95 27.35
C LEU A 126 4.17 -4.68 26.18
N ALA A 127 3.73 -4.38 24.98
CA ALA A 127 4.29 -4.90 23.74
C ALA A 127 4.78 -3.73 22.88
N ALA A 128 5.98 -3.83 22.33
CA ALA A 128 6.54 -2.86 21.40
C ALA A 128 7.04 -3.58 20.14
N ARG A 129 6.89 -2.95 18.98
CA ARG A 129 7.50 -3.39 17.72
C ARG A 129 8.14 -2.21 17.01
N VAL A 130 9.27 -2.47 16.37
CA VAL A 130 9.86 -1.58 15.36
C VAL A 130 10.11 -2.41 14.11
N ARG A 131 9.73 -1.86 12.95
CA ARG A 131 9.99 -2.45 11.64
C ARG A 131 10.56 -1.38 10.72
N GLY A 132 11.68 -1.69 10.08
CA GLY A 132 12.40 -0.75 9.22
C GLY A 132 12.88 -1.45 7.96
N GLY A 133 12.67 -0.83 6.81
CA GLY A 133 13.05 -1.36 5.51
C GLY A 133 13.74 -0.32 4.65
N ILE A 134 14.73 -0.74 3.88
CA ILE A 134 15.41 0.12 2.90
C ILE A 134 15.82 -0.71 1.68
N GLY A 135 15.56 -0.17 0.50
CA GLY A 135 15.89 -0.77 -0.79
C GLY A 135 16.83 0.13 -1.58
N TRP A 136 17.86 -0.48 -2.17
CA TRP A 136 18.83 0.17 -3.04
C TRP A 136 18.76 -0.49 -4.42
N PRO A 137 18.05 0.10 -5.40
CA PRO A 137 18.29 -0.19 -6.81
C PRO A 137 19.74 0.14 -7.19
N HIS A 138 20.42 -0.76 -7.90
CA HIS A 138 21.79 -0.58 -8.40
C HIS A 138 21.83 -0.34 -9.90
N GLU A 139 21.06 -1.12 -10.65
CA GLU A 139 20.83 -0.97 -12.08
C GLU A 139 19.35 -1.26 -12.35
N GLY A 140 18.70 -0.38 -13.11
CA GLY A 140 17.31 -0.52 -13.52
C GLY A 140 17.03 0.37 -14.72
N VAL A 141 15.87 0.19 -15.35
CA VAL A 141 15.38 1.12 -16.38
C VAL A 141 15.27 2.52 -15.75
N SER A 142 15.76 3.53 -16.46
CA SER A 142 15.78 4.91 -15.97
C SER A 142 14.38 5.32 -15.46
N GLY A 143 14.31 5.81 -14.22
CA GLY A 143 13.05 6.28 -13.61
C GLY A 143 12.26 5.26 -12.77
N ILE A 144 12.55 3.96 -12.78
CA ILE A 144 11.81 2.96 -11.98
C ILE A 144 12.23 2.90 -10.51
N GLY A 145 13.53 3.09 -10.24
CA GLY A 145 14.10 2.74 -8.94
C GLY A 145 13.92 1.25 -8.63
N LEU A 146 13.39 0.93 -7.45
CA LEU A 146 13.10 -0.45 -7.03
C LEU A 146 11.86 -1.04 -7.73
N ASN A 147 11.95 -2.26 -8.26
CA ASN A 147 10.80 -3.00 -8.82
C ASN A 147 9.62 -2.98 -7.82
N PRO A 148 8.36 -2.67 -8.21
CA PRO A 148 7.26 -2.46 -7.28
C PRO A 148 6.91 -3.67 -6.44
N GLN A 149 7.16 -4.87 -6.96
CA GLN A 149 6.99 -6.08 -6.17
C GLN A 149 7.93 -6.14 -4.96
N LYS A 150 8.97 -5.30 -4.96
CA LYS A 150 10.00 -5.18 -3.93
C LYS A 150 9.90 -3.89 -3.11
N ARG A 151 8.98 -2.98 -3.47
CA ARG A 151 8.70 -1.75 -2.71
C ARG A 151 8.04 -2.09 -1.37
N PHE A 152 8.24 -1.21 -0.40
CA PHE A 152 7.62 -1.33 0.91
C PHE A 152 6.26 -0.63 0.96
N PHE A 153 5.36 -1.19 1.75
CA PHE A 153 4.01 -0.69 1.99
C PHE A 153 3.69 -0.75 3.48
N ALA A 154 2.88 0.20 3.94
CA ALA A 154 2.42 0.33 5.32
C ALA A 154 0.92 0.62 5.40
N GLY A 155 0.32 0.38 6.56
CA GLY A 155 -1.11 0.48 6.82
C GLY A 155 -1.79 -0.87 6.91
N GLY A 156 -2.80 -0.98 7.78
CA GLY A 156 -3.57 -2.20 8.02
C GLY A 156 -3.38 -2.80 9.43
N PRO A 157 -4.01 -3.96 9.71
CA PRO A 157 -4.05 -4.58 11.05
C PRO A 157 -2.69 -5.00 11.62
N ASN A 158 -1.70 -5.22 10.76
CA ASN A 158 -0.36 -5.73 11.09
C ASN A 158 0.75 -4.67 10.89
N SER A 159 0.37 -3.40 10.88
CA SER A 159 1.22 -2.25 10.56
C SER A 159 0.69 -1.04 11.35
N VAL A 160 0.44 0.11 10.72
CA VAL A 160 -0.16 1.31 11.31
C VAL A 160 -1.67 1.24 11.15
N ARG A 161 -2.38 0.96 12.25
CA ARG A 161 -3.81 0.62 12.23
C ARG A 161 -4.73 1.79 11.93
N GLY A 162 -4.26 3.04 11.99
CA GLY A 162 -5.06 4.18 11.54
C GLY A 162 -5.24 4.25 10.02
N PHE A 163 -4.64 3.35 9.23
CA PHE A 163 -4.71 3.33 7.78
C PHE A 163 -5.26 2.01 7.26
N ASP A 164 -5.98 2.05 6.14
CA ASP A 164 -6.35 0.83 5.43
C ASP A 164 -5.08 0.13 4.92
N GLN A 165 -5.22 -1.15 4.54
CA GLN A 165 -4.12 -1.97 4.06
C GLN A 165 -3.33 -1.26 2.94
N TYR A 166 -2.02 -1.08 3.15
CA TYR A 166 -1.09 -0.43 2.22
C TYR A 166 -1.34 1.05 1.90
N ARG A 167 -2.25 1.74 2.60
CA ARG A 167 -2.60 3.15 2.35
C ARG A 167 -1.79 4.18 3.13
N LEU A 168 -0.76 3.78 3.88
CA LEU A 168 0.20 4.70 4.47
C LEU A 168 1.42 4.81 3.54
N GLY A 169 1.71 6.03 3.08
CA GLY A 169 2.83 6.34 2.20
C GLY A 169 2.44 6.96 0.86
N PRO A 170 3.35 6.93 -0.13
CA PRO A 170 3.15 7.47 -1.46
C PRO A 170 1.93 6.81 -2.13
N THR A 171 1.00 7.65 -2.57
CA THR A 171 -0.29 7.24 -3.11
C THR A 171 -0.71 8.17 -4.24
N LEU A 172 -1.46 7.64 -5.20
CA LEU A 172 -2.09 8.37 -6.29
C LEU A 172 -3.60 8.23 -6.21
N LEU A 173 -4.32 9.13 -6.87
CA LEU A 173 -5.77 9.04 -7.04
C LEU A 173 -6.06 8.41 -8.40
N GLY A 174 -6.76 7.28 -8.40
CA GLY A 174 -7.24 6.63 -9.63
C GLY A 174 -8.71 6.93 -9.88
N ILE A 175 -9.05 7.23 -11.12
CA ILE A 175 -10.44 7.40 -11.55
C ILE A 175 -10.61 6.97 -13.01
N ASP A 176 -11.67 6.24 -13.33
CA ASP A 176 -11.99 5.88 -14.72
C ASP A 176 -12.59 7.09 -15.44
N ALA A 177 -12.13 7.42 -16.64
CA ALA A 177 -12.43 8.70 -17.31
C ALA A 177 -13.88 8.86 -17.77
N VAL A 178 -14.40 7.86 -18.48
CA VAL A 178 -15.69 7.95 -19.20
C VAL A 178 -16.88 8.36 -18.31
N PRO A 179 -17.05 7.86 -17.07
CA PRO A 179 -18.20 8.20 -16.23
C PRO A 179 -18.34 9.69 -15.86
N TRP A 180 -17.28 10.50 -15.94
CA TRP A 180 -17.30 11.91 -15.50
C TRP A 180 -16.94 12.91 -16.60
N LEU A 181 -16.87 12.47 -17.86
CA LEU A 181 -16.81 13.37 -19.02
C LEU A 181 -18.12 14.15 -19.13
N VAL A 182 -18.03 15.46 -19.42
CA VAL A 182 -19.18 16.36 -19.51
C VAL A 182 -19.29 16.93 -20.91
N ASP A 183 -20.52 17.19 -21.34
CA ASP A 183 -20.84 17.92 -22.57
C ASP A 183 -20.38 19.38 -22.46
N GLY A 184 -19.72 19.89 -23.50
CA GLY A 184 -19.42 21.31 -23.59
C GLY A 184 -20.68 22.08 -23.98
N ASP A 185 -21.23 22.84 -23.02
CA ASP A 185 -22.20 23.96 -23.15
C ASP A 185 -23.72 23.66 -23.09
N ASP A 186 -24.21 22.69 -22.31
CA ASP A 186 -25.62 22.70 -21.87
C ASP A 186 -25.74 23.20 -20.41
N PRO A 187 -26.22 24.44 -20.18
CA PRO A 187 -26.40 24.98 -18.83
C PRO A 187 -27.48 24.26 -18.02
N ALA A 188 -28.27 23.36 -18.61
CA ALA A 188 -29.27 22.52 -17.93
C ALA A 188 -28.76 21.12 -17.55
N THR A 189 -27.55 20.74 -17.97
CA THR A 189 -26.84 19.54 -17.52
C THR A 189 -25.53 19.90 -16.82
N GLU A 190 -25.62 20.85 -15.90
CA GLU A 190 -24.86 20.86 -14.64
C GLU A 190 -25.13 19.54 -13.89
N ARG A 191 -24.63 18.42 -14.40
CA ARG A 191 -24.42 17.24 -13.58
C ARG A 191 -23.33 17.65 -12.59
N ALA A 192 -23.75 17.87 -11.35
CA ALA A 192 -22.99 18.32 -10.19
C ALA A 192 -21.77 17.44 -9.82
N ASP A 193 -21.35 16.50 -10.68
CA ASP A 193 -20.35 15.45 -10.41
C ASP A 193 -19.29 15.29 -11.52
N GLY A 194 -19.29 16.11 -12.59
CA GLY A 194 -18.34 15.99 -13.71
C GLY A 194 -17.31 17.12 -13.78
N ALA A 195 -16.07 16.81 -14.17
CA ALA A 195 -14.95 17.78 -14.16
C ALA A 195 -14.96 18.80 -15.32
N GLY A 196 -15.98 18.77 -16.19
CA GLY A 196 -16.04 19.64 -17.38
C GLY A 196 -15.03 19.27 -18.48
N CYS A 197 -14.49 18.04 -18.47
CA CYS A 197 -13.43 17.64 -19.39
C CYS A 197 -13.94 16.89 -20.62
N THR A 198 -13.31 17.16 -21.76
CA THR A 198 -13.49 16.42 -23.02
C THR A 198 -12.56 15.20 -23.06
N ALA A 199 -12.89 14.19 -23.87
CA ALA A 199 -12.02 13.03 -24.08
C ALA A 199 -10.61 13.41 -24.55
N ALA A 200 -10.51 14.43 -25.42
CA ALA A 200 -9.23 14.96 -25.88
C ALA A 200 -8.41 15.60 -24.75
N ALA A 201 -9.06 16.38 -23.87
CA ALA A 201 -8.39 17.01 -22.73
C ALA A 201 -7.94 15.98 -21.69
N VAL A 202 -8.73 14.93 -21.46
CA VAL A 202 -8.34 13.80 -20.63
C VAL A 202 -7.12 13.10 -21.23
N ASN A 203 -7.18 12.65 -22.49
CA ASN A 203 -6.06 11.95 -23.14
C ASN A 203 -4.78 12.79 -23.18
N ALA A 204 -4.89 14.12 -23.32
CA ALA A 204 -3.76 15.04 -23.27
C ALA A 204 -3.19 15.30 -21.85
N GLY A 205 -3.82 14.77 -20.79
CA GLY A 205 -3.40 14.96 -19.40
C GLY A 205 -3.66 16.38 -18.85
N SER A 206 -4.37 17.23 -19.60
CA SER A 206 -4.59 18.65 -19.27
C SER A 206 -5.90 18.93 -18.54
N CYS A 207 -6.66 17.89 -18.21
CA CYS A 207 -7.92 18.01 -17.50
C CYS A 207 -7.71 18.24 -15.99
N ASP A 208 -8.45 19.19 -15.42
CA ASP A 208 -8.47 19.45 -13.97
C ASP A 208 -9.57 18.65 -13.28
N ALA A 209 -9.16 17.63 -12.52
CA ALA A 209 -10.06 16.78 -11.73
C ALA A 209 -10.39 17.35 -10.34
N GLY A 210 -9.95 18.56 -10.00
CA GLY A 210 -10.09 19.15 -8.66
C GLY A 210 -11.53 19.43 -8.23
N MET A 211 -12.45 19.53 -9.18
CA MET A 211 -13.88 19.74 -8.90
C MET A 211 -14.64 18.44 -8.60
N LEU A 212 -14.03 17.28 -8.83
CA LEU A 212 -14.68 16.00 -8.60
C LEU A 212 -14.82 15.69 -7.11
N ALA A 213 -15.96 15.12 -6.73
CA ALA A 213 -16.18 14.66 -5.37
C ALA A 213 -15.13 13.61 -4.96
N SER A 214 -14.58 13.74 -3.74
CA SER A 214 -13.51 12.86 -3.25
C SER A 214 -13.86 11.37 -3.27
N GLY A 215 -15.15 11.03 -3.12
CA GLY A 215 -15.65 9.66 -3.17
C GLY A 215 -15.58 8.99 -4.55
N LEU A 216 -15.29 9.74 -5.62
CA LEU A 216 -15.09 9.20 -6.98
C LEU A 216 -13.68 8.65 -7.20
N PHE A 217 -12.71 9.04 -6.38
CA PHE A 217 -11.33 8.57 -6.51
C PHE A 217 -11.08 7.31 -5.70
N ASP A 218 -10.32 6.38 -6.27
CA ASP A 218 -9.71 5.27 -5.52
C ASP A 218 -8.25 5.59 -5.18
N LEU A 219 -7.85 5.30 -3.94
CA LEU A 219 -6.47 5.45 -3.51
C LEU A 219 -5.63 4.30 -4.06
N ARG A 220 -4.62 4.65 -4.85
CA ARG A 220 -3.67 3.73 -5.45
C ARG A 220 -2.30 3.86 -4.80
N PRO A 221 -1.96 3.03 -3.80
CA PRO A 221 -0.67 3.11 -3.14
C PRO A 221 0.44 2.66 -4.08
N SER A 222 1.49 3.45 -4.22
CA SER A 222 2.66 3.12 -5.04
C SER A 222 3.79 2.50 -4.23
N GLY A 223 3.74 2.57 -2.90
CA GLY A 223 4.81 2.10 -2.02
C GLY A 223 6.11 2.92 -2.16
N GLY A 224 7.18 2.47 -1.52
CA GLY A 224 8.43 3.22 -1.44
C GLY A 224 9.70 2.38 -1.30
N GLU A 225 10.85 3.04 -1.37
CA GLU A 225 12.17 2.45 -1.13
C GLU A 225 12.52 2.36 0.35
N VAL A 226 11.91 3.18 1.21
CA VAL A 226 12.18 3.21 2.66
C VAL A 226 10.88 3.06 3.44
N LEU A 227 10.94 2.28 4.52
CA LEU A 227 9.86 2.03 5.46
C LEU A 227 10.37 2.24 6.88
N LEU A 228 9.57 2.90 7.70
CA LEU A 228 9.75 2.93 9.15
C LEU A 228 8.38 2.81 9.82
N GLU A 229 8.25 1.85 10.73
CA GLU A 229 7.06 1.60 11.53
C GLU A 229 7.47 1.36 12.98
N GLY A 230 6.66 1.87 13.90
CA GLY A 230 6.77 1.63 15.33
C GLY A 230 5.38 1.39 15.91
N ASN A 231 5.26 0.46 16.83
CA ASN A 231 4.02 0.18 17.52
C ASN A 231 4.28 0.03 19.02
N LEU A 232 3.43 0.62 19.83
CA LEU A 232 3.42 0.47 21.28
C LEU A 232 2.01 0.08 21.72
N GLU A 233 1.86 -1.06 22.38
CA GLU A 233 0.56 -1.61 22.79
C GLU A 233 0.60 -2.03 24.27
N LEU A 234 -0.31 -1.48 25.06
CA LEU A 234 -0.58 -1.90 26.43
C LEU A 234 -1.80 -2.82 26.44
N ARG A 235 -1.62 -4.07 26.87
CA ARG A 235 -2.70 -5.04 27.07
C ARG A 235 -3.05 -5.13 28.54
N PHE A 236 -4.33 -5.16 28.84
CA PHE A 236 -4.83 -5.25 30.21
C PHE A 236 -5.97 -6.27 30.32
N PRO A 237 -6.06 -7.00 31.45
CA PRO A 237 -7.16 -7.93 31.67
C PRO A 237 -8.49 -7.18 31.80
N ILE A 238 -9.58 -7.79 31.32
CA ILE A 238 -10.95 -7.32 31.57
C ILE A 238 -11.63 -8.37 32.46
N PRO A 239 -11.62 -8.21 33.80
CA PRO A 239 -12.06 -9.26 34.73
C PRO A 239 -13.50 -9.72 34.52
N VAL A 240 -14.37 -8.84 34.03
CA VAL A 240 -15.80 -9.13 33.76
C VAL A 240 -15.98 -10.14 32.60
N LEU A 241 -14.99 -10.33 31.73
CA LEU A 241 -15.09 -11.11 30.49
C LEU A 241 -14.33 -12.45 30.52
N SER A 242 -14.53 -13.24 31.57
CA SER A 242 -14.08 -14.65 31.68
C SER A 242 -12.57 -14.91 31.53
N GLY A 243 -11.73 -13.88 31.65
CA GLY A 243 -10.26 -13.97 31.49
C GLY A 243 -9.77 -14.27 30.06
N ARG A 244 -10.67 -14.59 29.11
CA ARG A 244 -10.33 -14.88 27.70
C ARG A 244 -10.27 -13.63 26.83
N VAL A 245 -10.76 -12.50 27.35
CA VAL A 245 -10.74 -11.20 26.67
C VAL A 245 -9.81 -10.25 27.41
N ARG A 246 -8.96 -9.57 26.65
CA ARG A 246 -8.13 -8.45 27.13
C ARG A 246 -8.44 -7.20 26.34
N GLY A 247 -8.33 -6.06 27.00
CA GLY A 247 -8.30 -4.77 26.34
C GLY A 247 -6.90 -4.45 25.85
N ALA A 248 -6.82 -3.60 24.83
CA ALA A 248 -5.60 -3.04 24.31
C ALA A 248 -5.76 -1.53 24.14
N ALA A 249 -4.75 -0.77 24.53
CA ALA A 249 -4.56 0.63 24.15
C ALA A 249 -3.24 0.72 23.41
N PHE A 250 -3.19 1.39 22.28
CA PHE A 250 -2.00 1.41 21.45
C PHE A 250 -1.77 2.74 20.76
N VAL A 251 -0.51 2.95 20.38
CA VAL A 251 -0.06 4.02 19.51
C VAL A 251 0.82 3.39 18.44
N ASP A 252 0.44 3.58 17.19
CA ASP A 252 1.25 3.19 16.05
C ASP A 252 1.86 4.45 15.43
N ALA A 253 3.03 4.31 14.82
CA ALA A 253 3.68 5.37 14.07
C ALA A 253 4.29 4.77 12.82
N GLY A 254 4.26 5.47 11.70
CA GLY A 254 5.01 5.03 10.54
C GLY A 254 4.96 5.94 9.35
N GLN A 255 5.82 5.65 8.39
CA GLN A 255 5.88 6.29 7.09
C GLN A 255 6.60 5.38 6.08
N VAL A 256 6.23 5.56 4.81
CA VAL A 256 6.93 5.01 3.65
C VAL A 256 7.39 6.20 2.80
N TRP A 257 8.63 6.14 2.28
CA TRP A 257 9.17 7.19 1.41
C TRP A 257 9.48 6.65 0.02
N THR A 258 9.19 7.45 -1.00
CA THR A 258 9.41 7.09 -2.41
C THR A 258 10.87 6.75 -2.68
N SER A 259 11.78 7.65 -2.29
CA SER A 259 13.24 7.48 -2.38
C SER A 259 13.91 7.57 -1.01
N ARG A 260 15.14 7.07 -0.92
CA ARG A 260 16.03 7.22 0.24
C ARG A 260 16.42 8.67 0.51
N ASP A 261 16.44 9.51 -0.53
CA ASP A 261 16.79 10.93 -0.41
C ASP A 261 15.63 11.77 0.15
N ASP A 262 14.40 11.25 0.11
CA ASP A 262 13.18 11.94 0.58
C ASP A 262 12.92 11.72 2.08
N VAL A 263 13.81 11.01 2.79
CA VAL A 263 13.57 10.60 4.17
C VAL A 263 13.52 11.81 5.09
N ALA A 264 12.32 12.10 5.59
CA ALA A 264 12.05 13.15 6.55
C ALA A 264 11.23 12.59 7.72
N LEU A 265 11.84 12.51 8.91
CA LEU A 265 11.18 12.00 10.12
C LEU A 265 9.99 12.85 10.58
N ALA A 266 9.96 14.14 10.20
CA ALA A 266 8.82 15.00 10.44
C ALA A 266 7.53 14.51 9.74
N GLY A 267 7.66 13.69 8.69
CA GLY A 267 6.53 13.08 7.98
C GLY A 267 5.98 11.81 8.62
N VAL A 268 6.52 11.35 9.77
CA VAL A 268 6.03 10.14 10.44
C VAL A 268 4.65 10.41 11.05
N VAL A 269 3.65 9.65 10.63
CA VAL A 269 2.27 9.80 11.13
C VAL A 269 2.08 8.89 12.33
N THR A 270 1.47 9.42 13.40
CA THR A 270 1.19 8.68 14.64
C THR A 270 -0.31 8.46 14.83
N THR A 271 -0.76 7.23 15.00
CA THR A 271 -2.18 6.85 15.10
C THR A 271 -2.47 6.18 16.44
N PRO A 272 -3.18 6.83 17.37
CA PRO A 272 -3.62 6.19 18.61
C PRO A 272 -4.83 5.28 18.34
N GLY A 273 -5.04 4.28 19.18
CA GLY A 273 -6.19 3.41 19.08
C GLY A 273 -6.42 2.52 20.30
N VAL A 274 -7.53 1.80 20.25
CA VAL A 274 -7.96 0.84 21.28
C VAL A 274 -8.43 -0.45 20.62
N GLY A 275 -8.40 -1.54 21.36
CA GLY A 275 -8.83 -2.81 20.82
C GLY A 275 -9.16 -3.86 21.86
N LEU A 276 -9.65 -5.00 21.39
CA LEU A 276 -9.94 -6.20 22.15
C LEU A 276 -9.11 -7.36 21.61
N ARG A 277 -8.67 -8.23 22.51
CA ARG A 277 -7.92 -9.46 22.22
C ARG A 277 -8.70 -10.64 22.80
N TYR A 278 -9.17 -11.53 21.95
CA TYR A 278 -9.85 -12.75 22.37
C TYR A 278 -8.99 -13.97 22.05
N TYR A 279 -8.69 -14.76 23.07
CA TYR A 279 -7.90 -15.98 22.90
C TYR A 279 -8.79 -17.13 22.44
N SER A 280 -8.65 -17.53 21.18
CA SER A 280 -9.36 -18.65 20.58
C SER A 280 -8.43 -19.86 20.37
N PRO A 281 -8.98 -21.09 20.18
CA PRO A 281 -8.18 -22.28 19.90
C PRO A 281 -7.30 -22.20 18.64
N ILE A 282 -7.67 -21.35 17.68
CA ILE A 282 -6.95 -21.15 16.41
C ILE A 282 -5.97 -19.97 16.44
N GLY A 283 -5.83 -19.31 17.60
CA GLY A 283 -4.98 -18.14 17.80
C GLY A 283 -5.74 -16.92 18.36
N PRO A 284 -5.04 -15.84 18.71
CA PRO A 284 -5.68 -14.63 19.19
C PRO A 284 -6.44 -13.91 18.07
N ILE A 285 -7.70 -13.59 18.33
CA ILE A 285 -8.55 -12.73 17.51
C ILE A 285 -8.41 -11.30 18.02
N ARG A 286 -8.25 -10.35 17.10
CA ARG A 286 -8.10 -8.94 17.38
C ARG A 286 -9.19 -8.13 16.71
N LEU A 287 -9.77 -7.23 17.49
CA LEU A 287 -10.63 -6.16 17.00
C LEU A 287 -9.98 -4.84 17.41
N ASP A 288 -9.62 -4.00 16.45
CA ASP A 288 -8.93 -2.73 16.68
C ASP A 288 -9.71 -1.57 16.07
N ALA A 289 -9.73 -0.44 16.78
CA ALA A 289 -10.23 0.84 16.32
C ALA A 289 -9.12 1.88 16.50
N ALA A 290 -8.63 2.44 15.39
CA ALA A 290 -7.52 3.39 15.41
C ALA A 290 -7.90 4.69 14.71
N PHE A 291 -7.47 5.81 15.28
CA PHE A 291 -7.75 7.14 14.74
C PHE A 291 -6.73 7.53 13.67
N ASN A 292 -7.21 8.03 12.53
CA ASN A 292 -6.38 8.56 11.45
C ASN A 292 -6.27 10.10 11.54
N PRO A 293 -5.11 10.66 11.93
CA PRO A 293 -4.94 12.10 12.01
C PRO A 293 -4.49 12.74 10.69
N ARG A 294 -4.33 11.98 9.59
CA ARG A 294 -3.80 12.51 8.34
C ARG A 294 -4.72 13.60 7.78
N GLY A 295 -4.12 14.75 7.52
CA GLY A 295 -4.78 15.89 6.88
C GLY A 295 -4.89 15.74 5.36
N PRO A 296 -5.39 16.78 4.67
CA PRO A 296 -5.50 16.77 3.22
C PRO A 296 -4.11 16.77 2.57
N GLU A 297 -3.97 16.00 1.49
CA GLU A 297 -2.72 15.90 0.71
C GLU A 297 -2.99 16.26 -0.76
N SER A 298 -2.04 16.95 -1.39
CA SER A 298 -2.10 17.25 -2.83
C SER A 298 -1.53 16.07 -3.62
N LEU A 299 -2.42 15.23 -4.13
CA LEU A 299 -2.11 13.98 -4.82
C LEU A 299 -2.24 14.13 -6.33
N ARG A 300 -1.40 13.38 -7.07
CA ARG A 300 -1.56 13.32 -8.53
C ARG A 300 -2.71 12.38 -8.88
N VAL A 301 -3.44 12.73 -9.93
CA VAL A 301 -4.55 11.93 -10.44
C VAL A 301 -4.09 11.17 -11.67
N ILE A 302 -4.46 9.91 -11.73
CA ILE A 302 -4.32 9.07 -12.90
C ILE A 302 -5.70 8.63 -13.37
N THR A 303 -5.91 8.70 -14.68
CA THR A 303 -7.16 8.31 -15.29
C THR A 303 -6.93 7.52 -16.57
N THR A 304 -7.86 6.62 -16.87
CA THR A 304 -7.85 5.84 -18.11
C THR A 304 -7.94 6.77 -19.32
N GLN A 305 -7.22 6.47 -20.39
CA GLN A 305 -7.46 7.14 -21.67
C GLN A 305 -8.82 6.71 -22.24
N VAL A 306 -9.32 7.49 -23.18
CA VAL A 306 -10.66 7.38 -23.74
C VAL A 306 -10.56 7.15 -25.24
N ALA A 307 -11.25 6.13 -25.73
CA ALA A 307 -11.36 5.85 -27.16
C ALA A 307 -12.82 5.76 -27.60
N SER A 308 -13.06 6.09 -28.87
CA SER A 308 -14.36 5.86 -29.52
C SER A 308 -14.62 4.36 -29.68
N CYS A 309 -15.85 3.94 -29.43
CA CYS A 309 -16.32 2.57 -29.60
C CYS A 309 -17.66 2.54 -30.36
N LYS A 310 -18.13 1.34 -30.71
CA LYS A 310 -19.40 1.14 -31.42
C LYS A 310 -20.50 0.77 -30.42
N ALA A 311 -21.69 1.34 -30.65
CA ALA A 311 -22.89 1.00 -29.90
C ALA A 311 -23.09 -0.52 -29.79
N GLY A 312 -23.30 -1.02 -28.56
CA GLY A 312 -23.52 -2.44 -28.30
C GLY A 312 -22.25 -3.27 -28.04
N GLN A 313 -21.05 -2.67 -28.11
CA GLN A 313 -19.84 -3.31 -27.59
C GLN A 313 -19.85 -3.33 -26.04
N PRO A 314 -19.28 -4.37 -25.39
CA PRO A 314 -19.10 -4.39 -23.94
C PRO A 314 -18.28 -3.18 -23.46
N SER A 315 -18.63 -2.62 -22.29
CA SER A 315 -17.94 -1.46 -21.66
C SER A 315 -18.00 -0.15 -22.45
N CYS A 316 -18.80 -0.11 -23.52
CA CYS A 316 -18.97 1.06 -24.37
C CYS A 316 -20.14 1.91 -23.84
N GLU A 317 -19.83 3.05 -23.25
CA GLU A 317 -20.82 3.95 -22.66
C GLU A 317 -21.19 5.08 -23.62
N ARG A 318 -22.45 5.49 -23.58
CA ARG A 318 -22.92 6.61 -24.40
C ARG A 318 -22.67 7.90 -23.65
N VAL A 319 -21.70 8.68 -24.12
CA VAL A 319 -21.43 10.02 -23.57
C VAL A 319 -22.19 11.04 -24.42
N GLN A 320 -22.90 11.96 -23.76
CA GLN A 320 -23.52 13.08 -24.45
C GLN A 320 -22.42 14.09 -24.71
N TYR A 321 -21.89 14.04 -25.93
CA TYR A 321 -21.00 15.06 -26.48
C TYR A 321 -21.80 15.84 -27.52
N ARG A 322 -21.64 17.15 -27.54
CA ARG A 322 -22.20 18.11 -28.49
C ARG A 322 -22.06 17.57 -29.92
N GLU A 323 -23.13 16.92 -30.39
CA GLU A 323 -23.36 16.21 -31.66
C GLU A 323 -22.14 15.80 -32.54
N PRO A 324 -22.03 14.52 -32.97
CA PRO A 324 -22.95 13.40 -32.77
C PRO A 324 -22.65 12.62 -31.48
N ARG A 325 -23.61 11.78 -31.07
CA ARG A 325 -23.51 10.92 -29.89
C ARG A 325 -22.33 9.95 -30.02
N ASP A 326 -21.21 10.27 -29.39
CA ASP A 326 -20.06 9.40 -29.34
C ASP A 326 -20.23 8.34 -28.26
N PHE A 327 -20.05 7.09 -28.66
CA PHE A 327 -19.88 6.01 -27.72
C PHE A 327 -18.40 5.94 -27.36
N LEU A 328 -18.10 6.01 -26.07
CA LEU A 328 -16.74 6.04 -25.54
C LEU A 328 -16.53 4.84 -24.62
N THR A 329 -15.30 4.35 -24.58
CA THR A 329 -14.85 3.33 -23.64
C THR A 329 -13.56 3.81 -23.00
N ASN A 330 -13.38 3.45 -21.73
CA ASN A 330 -12.07 3.52 -21.12
C ASN A 330 -11.17 2.52 -21.85
N THR A 331 -9.97 2.95 -22.24
CA THR A 331 -8.94 2.06 -22.75
C THR A 331 -8.16 1.46 -21.59
N ASP A 332 -7.26 0.54 -21.91
CA ASP A 332 -6.30 0.03 -20.95
C ASP A 332 -5.17 1.05 -20.69
N ASP A 333 -5.01 2.09 -21.51
CA ASP A 333 -3.94 3.08 -21.31
C ASP A 333 -4.33 4.13 -20.27
N VAL A 334 -3.35 4.87 -19.74
CA VAL A 334 -3.58 5.98 -18.81
C VAL A 334 -2.91 7.25 -19.23
N THR A 335 -3.38 8.30 -18.59
CA THR A 335 -2.69 9.56 -18.54
C THR A 335 -2.70 10.11 -17.12
N LEU A 336 -1.62 10.82 -16.78
CA LEU A 336 -1.54 11.57 -15.54
C LEU A 336 -2.19 12.93 -15.78
N LEU A 337 -3.14 13.30 -14.93
CA LEU A 337 -3.75 14.62 -14.99
C LEU A 337 -2.91 15.67 -14.26
N ASN A 338 -2.93 16.88 -14.79
CA ASN A 338 -2.36 18.08 -14.19
C ASN A 338 -3.44 19.19 -14.25
N PRO A 339 -3.81 19.83 -13.13
CA PRO A 339 -3.15 19.89 -11.81
C PRO A 339 -3.37 18.70 -10.87
N ARG A 340 -2.67 18.72 -9.72
CA ARG A 340 -2.90 17.82 -8.58
C ARG A 340 -4.20 18.17 -7.86
N VAL A 341 -4.81 17.16 -7.24
CA VAL A 341 -6.07 17.29 -6.48
C VAL A 341 -5.80 17.19 -4.99
N VAL A 342 -6.44 18.07 -4.20
CA VAL A 342 -6.42 18.01 -2.75
C VAL A 342 -7.39 16.92 -2.30
N TYR A 343 -6.89 15.90 -1.60
CA TYR A 343 -7.68 14.75 -1.16
C TYR A 343 -7.57 14.54 0.35
N GLY A 344 -8.70 14.20 0.97
CA GLY A 344 -8.85 14.08 2.41
C GLY A 344 -9.50 15.31 3.02
N SER A 345 -9.68 15.29 4.34
CA SER A 345 -10.26 16.40 5.10
C SER A 345 -9.28 16.89 6.17
N SER A 346 -9.42 18.14 6.60
CA SER A 346 -8.65 18.69 7.73
C SER A 346 -9.21 18.23 9.08
N LEU A 347 -8.36 18.23 10.11
CA LEU A 347 -8.83 17.99 11.48
C LEU A 347 -9.73 19.14 11.97
N ASP A 348 -9.53 20.35 11.44
CA ASP A 348 -10.34 21.53 11.77
C ASP A 348 -11.75 21.47 11.16
N GLU A 349 -12.00 20.56 10.21
CA GLU A 349 -13.31 20.32 9.57
C GLU A 349 -14.16 19.28 10.34
N ILE A 350 -13.71 18.84 11.52
CA ILE A 350 -14.48 17.90 12.37
C ILE A 350 -15.52 18.69 13.16
N ASP A 351 -16.67 18.93 12.52
CA ASP A 351 -17.77 19.71 13.10
C ASP A 351 -18.85 18.85 13.76
N SER A 352 -18.81 17.52 13.59
CA SER A 352 -19.78 16.59 14.14
C SER A 352 -19.15 15.34 14.75
N VAL A 353 -19.90 14.70 15.66
CA VAL A 353 -19.53 13.38 16.23
C VAL A 353 -19.41 12.32 15.13
N SER A 354 -20.25 12.37 14.09
CA SER A 354 -20.14 11.47 12.95
C SER A 354 -18.85 11.66 12.17
N ASP A 355 -18.40 12.90 11.96
CA ASP A 355 -17.14 13.18 11.23
C ASP A 355 -15.92 12.75 12.05
N PHE A 356 -15.99 12.89 13.37
CA PHE A 356 -14.99 12.33 14.26
C PHE A 356 -14.88 10.80 14.12
N PHE A 357 -16.01 10.09 14.13
CA PHE A 357 -16.00 8.62 13.98
C PHE A 357 -15.59 8.16 12.57
N ARG A 358 -15.77 8.97 11.52
CA ARG A 358 -15.26 8.67 10.17
C ARG A 358 -13.73 8.60 10.10
N ARG A 359 -13.02 9.20 11.06
CA ARG A 359 -11.56 9.11 11.17
C ARG A 359 -11.08 7.76 11.73
N PHE A 360 -11.97 6.95 12.31
CA PHE A 360 -11.59 5.66 12.85
C PHE A 360 -11.54 4.59 11.77
N LYS A 361 -10.46 3.82 11.80
CA LYS A 361 -10.30 2.59 11.03
C LYS A 361 -10.52 1.39 11.93
N LEU A 362 -11.42 0.51 11.47
CA LEU A 362 -11.73 -0.73 12.15
C LEU A 362 -11.00 -1.88 11.48
N HIS A 363 -10.36 -2.70 12.30
CA HIS A 363 -9.62 -3.85 11.83
C HIS A 363 -10.02 -5.11 12.57
N PHE A 364 -10.17 -6.19 11.82
CA PHE A 364 -10.33 -7.55 12.33
C PHE A 364 -9.16 -8.38 11.83
N SER A 365 -8.51 -9.13 12.72
CA SER A 365 -7.43 -10.05 12.32
C SER A 365 -7.30 -11.23 13.28
N ILE A 366 -6.69 -12.31 12.77
CA ILE A 366 -6.37 -13.51 13.54
C ILE A 366 -4.85 -13.71 13.46
N GLY A 367 -4.21 -13.89 14.61
CA GLY A 367 -2.77 -14.15 14.69
C GLY A 367 -2.07 -13.39 15.81
N GLN A 368 -0.76 -13.60 15.86
CA GLN A 368 0.16 -12.96 16.80
C GLN A 368 0.05 -11.43 16.77
N ALA A 369 0.50 -10.81 17.86
CA ALA A 369 0.56 -9.37 17.93
C ALA A 369 1.61 -8.81 16.97
N PHE A 370 1.11 -7.83 16.20
CA PHE A 370 1.77 -7.10 15.12
C PHE A 370 1.91 -7.84 13.79
#